data_AF-A0A2T4D301-F1
#
_entry.id   AF-A0A2T4D301-F1
#
_cell.length_a   1.000
_cell.length_b   1.000
_cell.length_c   1.000
_cell.angle_alpha   90.00
_cell.angle_beta   90.00
_cell.angle_gamma   90.00
#
_symmetry.space_group_name_H-M   'P 1'
#
loop_
_entity.id
_entity.type
_entity.pdbx_description
1 polymer ?
#
loop_
_entity_poly.entity_id
_entity_poly.type
_entity_poly.pdbx_seq_one_letter_code
_entity_poly.pdbx_strand_id
1 'polypeptide(L)'
;MTKIRFVQRDDIEAITAIEFEQYGADGYPSAFFYQALSQWPQWFWCAEHNNQIHGYLLAAPGDNESELWLMSLLGSPPARGLGLGKYLVPSFQSHC
;
A
#
# COMPACT_ATOMS: atom_id res chain seq x y z
N MET A 1 5.68 -15.75 7.79
CA MET A 1 4.25 -15.53 8.11
C MET A 1 3.75 -14.31 7.35
N THR A 2 2.57 -14.38 6.76
CA THR A 2 1.94 -13.27 6.04
C THR A 2 1.03 -12.47 6.98
N LYS A 3 1.07 -11.14 6.89
CA LYS A 3 0.18 -10.22 7.60
C LYS A 3 -0.31 -9.13 6.66
N ILE A 4 -1.58 -8.81 6.75
CA ILE A 4 -2.17 -7.62 6.14
C ILE A 4 -2.46 -6.64 7.25
N ARG A 5 -1.92 -5.42 7.16
CA ARG A 5 -2.01 -4.42 8.24
C ARG A 5 -1.92 -3.00 7.67
N PHE A 6 -2.25 -2.02 8.50
CA PHE A 6 -1.96 -0.62 8.20
C PHE A 6 -0.45 -0.38 8.08
N VAL A 7 -0.10 0.59 7.24
CA VAL A 7 1.26 1.08 7.06
C VAL A 7 1.72 1.83 8.31
N GLN A 8 2.97 1.65 8.67
CA GLN A 8 3.68 2.40 9.69
C GLN A 8 4.78 3.25 9.06
N ARG A 9 5.29 4.23 9.80
CA ARG A 9 6.32 5.16 9.33
C ARG A 9 7.57 4.45 8.79
N ASP A 10 7.95 3.34 9.42
CA ASP A 10 9.16 2.59 9.07
C ASP A 10 8.98 1.75 7.79
N ASP A 11 7.74 1.55 7.32
CA ASP A 11 7.46 0.81 6.08
C ASP A 11 7.63 1.68 4.82
N ILE A 12 7.66 3.02 4.97
CA ILE A 12 7.59 3.96 3.85
C ILE A 12 8.77 3.81 2.89
N GLU A 13 9.97 3.58 3.40
CA GLU A 13 11.16 3.36 2.56
C GLU A 13 11.02 2.08 1.72
N ALA A 14 10.50 1.00 2.31
CA ALA A 14 10.25 -0.25 1.58
C ALA A 14 9.17 -0.08 0.51
N ILE A 15 8.09 0.65 0.81
CA ILE A 15 7.03 0.98 -0.15
C ILE A 15 7.57 1.82 -1.31
N THR A 16 8.38 2.84 -0.99
CA THR A 16 9.00 3.72 -2.00
C THR A 16 9.94 2.92 -2.92
N ALA A 17 10.69 1.95 -2.37
CA ALA A 17 11.54 1.08 -3.17
C ALA A 17 10.73 0.22 -4.14
N ILE A 18 9.58 -0.32 -3.72
CA ILE A 18 8.67 -1.09 -4.58
C ILE A 18 8.14 -0.21 -5.72
N GLU A 19 7.75 1.03 -5.41
CA GLU A 19 7.26 1.99 -6.39
C GLU A 19 8.34 2.34 -7.43
N PHE A 20 9.54 2.64 -6.94
CA PHE A 20 10.69 2.98 -7.78
C PHE A 20 11.12 1.81 -8.66
N GLU A 21 11.06 0.57 -8.17
CA GLU A 21 11.38 -0.62 -8.99
C GLU A 21 10.43 -0.75 -10.19
N GLN A 22 9.16 -0.38 -10.04
CA GLN A 22 8.16 -0.50 -11.10
C GLN A 22 8.13 0.71 -12.04
N TYR A 23 8.28 1.93 -11.52
CA TYR A 23 8.05 3.17 -12.26
C TYR A 23 9.28 4.08 -12.38
N GLY A 24 10.39 3.73 -11.74
CA GLY A 24 11.60 4.56 -11.71
C GLY A 24 11.32 5.96 -11.15
N ALA A 25 11.84 6.98 -11.83
CA ALA A 25 11.69 8.38 -11.41
C ALA A 25 10.25 8.94 -11.58
N ASP A 26 9.39 8.25 -12.33
CA ASP A 26 7.99 8.65 -12.52
C ASP A 26 7.07 8.11 -11.41
N GLY A 27 7.59 7.23 -10.54
CA GLY A 27 6.88 6.73 -9.38
C GLY A 27 6.71 7.78 -8.28
N TYR A 28 5.79 7.53 -7.36
CA TYR A 28 5.60 8.43 -6.23
C TYR A 28 6.85 8.51 -5.33
N PRO A 29 7.28 9.71 -4.91
CA PRO A 29 8.42 9.87 -4.00
C PRO A 29 8.02 9.52 -2.55
N SER A 30 9.00 9.20 -1.70
CA SER A 30 8.75 8.90 -0.28
C SER A 30 7.97 10.00 0.47
N ALA A 31 8.21 11.26 0.12
CA ALA A 31 7.49 12.40 0.68
C ALA A 31 5.97 12.30 0.47
N PHE A 32 5.52 11.81 -0.69
CA PHE A 32 4.09 11.57 -0.96
C PHE A 32 3.52 10.52 -0.01
N PHE A 33 4.22 9.40 0.17
CA PHE A 33 3.76 8.33 1.06
C PHE A 33 3.74 8.75 2.55
N TYR A 34 4.70 9.57 3.01
CA TYR A 34 4.65 10.15 4.36
C TYR A 34 3.44 11.08 4.55
N GLN A 35 3.12 11.89 3.54
CA GLN A 35 1.93 12.74 3.55
C GLN A 35 0.64 11.91 3.53
N ALA A 36 0.59 10.87 2.71
CA ALA A 36 -0.55 9.96 2.63
C ALA A 36 -0.79 9.23 3.95
N LEU A 37 0.27 8.74 4.62
CA LEU A 37 0.16 8.11 5.94
C LEU A 37 -0.37 9.08 7.00
N SER A 38 0.03 10.35 6.92
CA SER A 38 -0.43 11.37 7.87
C SER A 38 -1.90 11.75 7.65
N GLN A 39 -2.36 11.77 6.39
CA GLN A 39 -3.71 12.18 6.03
C GLN A 39 -4.73 11.04 6.13
N TRP A 40 -4.33 9.83 5.73
CA TRP A 40 -5.23 8.69 5.54
C TRP A 40 -4.66 7.40 6.16
N PRO A 41 -4.29 7.38 7.44
CA PRO A 41 -3.67 6.22 8.08
C PRO A 41 -4.53 4.95 8.01
N GLN A 42 -5.86 5.09 8.04
CA GLN A 42 -6.81 3.99 7.93
C GLN A 42 -7.02 3.48 6.48
N TRP A 43 -6.57 4.24 5.49
CA TRP A 43 -6.72 3.89 4.06
C TRP A 43 -5.39 3.53 3.40
N PHE A 44 -4.34 3.34 4.21
CA PHE A 44 -3.02 2.95 3.74
C PHE A 44 -2.59 1.61 4.35
N TRP A 45 -2.55 0.58 3.52
CA TRP A 45 -2.35 -0.81 3.91
C TRP A 45 -1.12 -1.42 3.24
N CYS A 46 -0.51 -2.40 3.90
CA CYS A 46 0.58 -3.17 3.33
C CYS A 46 0.41 -4.68 3.55
N ALA A 47 1.01 -5.45 2.65
CA ALA A 47 1.22 -6.87 2.79
C ALA A 47 2.66 -7.15 3.25
N GLU A 48 2.79 -7.65 4.48
CA GLU A 48 4.06 -8.08 5.06
C GLU A 48 4.16 -9.61 4.95
N HIS A 49 5.31 -10.11 4.50
CA HIS A 49 5.64 -11.53 4.57
C HIS A 49 7.08 -11.69 5.06
N ASN A 50 7.29 -12.53 6.09
CA ASN A 50 8.60 -12.75 6.71
C ASN A 50 9.30 -11.43 7.10
N ASN A 51 8.55 -10.50 7.68
CA ASN A 51 9.00 -9.16 8.12
C ASN A 51 9.49 -8.25 6.96
N GLN A 52 9.11 -8.55 5.72
CA GLN A 52 9.38 -7.69 4.57
C GLN A 52 8.08 -7.22 3.95
N ILE A 53 8.05 -5.96 3.52
CA ILE A 53 6.92 -5.42 2.77
C ILE A 53 7.04 -5.90 1.34
N HIS A 54 5.95 -6.50 0.85
CA HIS A 54 5.88 -7.09 -0.47
C HIS A 54 4.84 -6.43 -1.37
N GLY A 55 4.05 -5.52 -0.82
CA GLY A 55 3.09 -4.72 -1.56
C GLY A 55 2.30 -3.80 -0.65
N TYR A 56 1.62 -2.84 -1.25
CA TYR A 56 0.83 -1.85 -0.56
C TYR A 56 -0.43 -1.48 -1.35
N LEU A 57 -1.38 -0.89 -0.62
CA LEU A 57 -2.61 -0.32 -1.15
C LEU A 57 -2.80 1.04 -0.49
N LEU A 58 -2.99 2.07 -1.29
CA LEU A 58 -3.33 3.41 -0.83
C LEU A 58 -4.66 3.83 -1.43
N ALA A 59 -5.56 4.27 -0.56
CA ALA A 59 -6.81 4.91 -0.94
C ALA A 59 -6.97 6.27 -0.24
N ALA A 60 -7.86 7.10 -0.77
CA ALA A 60 -8.22 8.40 -0.23
C ALA A 60 -9.74 8.60 -0.36
N PRO A 61 -10.38 9.40 0.52
CA PRO A 61 -11.77 9.80 0.33
C PRO A 61 -11.98 10.44 -1.04
N GLY A 62 -13.09 10.09 -1.69
CA GLY A 62 -13.50 10.69 -2.96
C GLY A 62 -14.27 11.99 -2.77
N ASP A 63 -14.96 12.44 -3.83
CA ASP A 63 -15.70 13.70 -3.82
C ASP A 63 -16.95 13.66 -2.90
N ASN A 64 -17.51 12.47 -2.67
CA ASN A 64 -18.67 12.26 -1.82
C ASN A 64 -18.30 11.57 -0.49
N GLU A 65 -19.07 11.83 0.58
CA GLU A 65 -18.81 11.27 1.91
C GLU A 65 -18.79 9.72 1.97
N SER A 66 -19.47 9.06 1.03
CA SER A 66 -19.52 7.60 0.92
C SER A 66 -18.57 7.02 -0.14
N GLU A 67 -17.65 7.83 -0.67
CA GLU A 67 -16.77 7.43 -1.76
C GLU A 67 -15.32 7.29 -1.30
N LEU A 68 -14.67 6.24 -1.78
CA LEU A 68 -13.28 5.96 -1.49
C LEU A 68 -12.58 5.60 -2.80
N TRP A 69 -11.54 6.34 -3.16
CA TRP A 69 -10.78 6.14 -4.39
C TRP A 69 -9.51 5.36 -4.11
N LEU A 70 -9.33 4.28 -4.88
CA LEU A 70 -8.07 3.54 -4.90
C LEU A 70 -7.03 4.34 -5.68
N MET A 71 -6.05 4.91 -4.99
CA MET A 71 -5.04 5.79 -5.58
C MET A 71 -3.84 5.01 -6.09
N SER A 72 -3.43 3.97 -5.37
CA SER A 72 -2.35 3.09 -5.79
C SER A 72 -2.48 1.70 -5.20
N LEU A 73 -2.06 0.70 -5.97
CA LEU A 73 -2.00 -0.70 -5.57
C LEU A 73 -0.83 -1.35 -6.31
N LEU A 74 0.22 -1.70 -5.57
CA LEU A 74 1.40 -2.30 -6.15
C LEU A 74 1.95 -3.42 -5.27
N GLY A 75 2.42 -4.48 -5.92
CA GLY A 75 3.19 -5.55 -5.29
C GLY A 75 4.58 -5.64 -5.90
N SER A 76 5.57 -5.92 -5.08
CA SER A 76 6.94 -6.20 -5.51
C SER A 76 6.98 -7.38 -6.50
N PRO A 77 7.87 -7.38 -7.51
CA PRO A 77 8.03 -8.52 -8.42
C PRO A 77 8.29 -9.87 -7.71
N PRO A 78 9.12 -9.95 -6.63
CA PRO A 78 9.28 -11.16 -5.83
C PRO A 78 8.01 -11.66 -5.13
N ALA A 79 6.98 -10.82 -5.01
CA ALA A 79 5.69 -11.19 -4.44
C ALA A 79 4.73 -11.88 -5.42
N ARG A 80 5.06 -11.92 -6.72
CA ARG A 80 4.23 -12.62 -7.71
C ARG A 80 4.17 -14.11 -7.39
N GLY A 81 2.96 -14.65 -7.29
CA GLY A 81 2.73 -16.04 -6.91
C GLY A 81 2.58 -16.30 -5.40
N LEU A 82 2.87 -15.33 -4.53
CA LEU A 82 2.63 -15.45 -3.07
C LEU A 82 1.16 -15.20 -2.67
N GLY A 83 0.31 -14.84 -3.63
CA GLY A 83 -1.12 -14.58 -3.40
C GLY A 83 -1.41 -13.32 -2.57
N LEU A 84 -0.41 -12.45 -2.31
CA LEU A 84 -0.57 -11.31 -1.39
C LEU A 84 -1.64 -10.31 -1.84
N GLY A 85 -1.78 -10.08 -3.15
CA GLY A 85 -2.89 -9.27 -3.70
C GLY A 85 -4.28 -9.87 -3.42
N LYS A 86 -4.39 -11.20 -3.26
CA LYS A 86 -5.65 -11.89 -2.91
C LYS A 86 -6.04 -11.69 -1.44
N TYR A 87 -5.14 -11.18 -0.61
CA TYR A 87 -5.44 -10.87 0.79
C TYR A 87 -5.57 -9.35 1.01
N LEU A 88 -4.73 -8.55 0.36
CA LEU A 88 -4.69 -7.11 0.54
C LEU A 88 -5.99 -6.42 0.11
N VAL A 89 -6.50 -6.71 -1.09
CA VAL A 89 -7.75 -6.09 -1.59
C VAL A 89 -8.98 -6.55 -0.79
N PRO A 90 -9.19 -7.85 -0.51
CA PRO A 90 -10.35 -8.26 0.29
C PRO A 90 -10.32 -7.75 1.73
N SER A 91 -9.15 -7.68 2.37
CA SER A 91 -9.03 -7.09 3.70
C SER A 91 -9.41 -5.60 3.69
N PHE A 92 -8.97 -4.87 2.67
CA PHE A 92 -9.34 -3.47 2.49
C PHE A 92 -10.85 -3.30 2.21
N GLN A 93 -11.42 -4.09 1.32
CA GLN A 93 -12.85 -4.04 0.99
C GLN A 93 -13.73 -4.37 2.20
N SER A 94 -13.29 -5.27 3.08
CA SER A 94 -14.03 -5.59 4.31
C SER A 94 -13.93 -4.50 5.39
N HIS A 95 -13.02 -3.53 5.20
CA HIS A 95 -12.85 -2.38 6.09
C HIS A 95 -13.68 -1.16 5.66
N CYS A 96 -14.06 -1.10 4.38
CA CYS A 96 -14.95 -0.06 3.82
C CYS A 96 -16.40 -0.33 4.23
#